data_AF-A0A261C658-F1
#
_entry.id   AF-A0A261C658-F1
#
_cell.length_a   1.000
_cell.length_b   1.000
_cell.length_c   1.000
_cell.angle_alpha   90.00
_cell.angle_beta   90.00
_cell.angle_gamma   90.00
#
_symmetry.space_group_name_H-M   'P 1'
#
loop_
_entity.id
_entity.type
_entity.pdbx_description
1 polymer ?
#
loop_
_entity_poly.entity_id
_entity_poly.type
_entity_poly.pdbx_seq_one_letter_code
_entity_poly.pdbx_strand_id
1 'polypeptide(L)'
;MSRRRSLSRFGRKVMFRNRSKSNDRSKRQNSKERGRAELISFDYDLSNVCNHLEALMNAARYGNTELLYKLYIHHIDLRMTDETGNTAMHVAVMNGQQKIVRMLVVLCAPFKIWKVKNNNGLTSTELNTDKKNVLILELIWLLIRDDLNGLDNPPSPVPDGFVDVDSHYNNLLVKEKKLWKDEERVLLSLDGGGIRAVITIQMLIHIDHMLDGKLVEKIDDLAGTSCGGVITLLLSTNNRNIEETRKLLLEMRERVFIRGTDKTVPRYSSTGMEYIARHVTTWEDSKMSVIKRHRAIVTVTDTRMVPPQLLLFRSYRPEMPEDACEHYKFLDPSKVELWKALRCTTAAPYFFESFNGLSDGGIIANNPTLALMSDFLLTNKLEKSFAKTDEDRENRGNWKIGCVISLGTGVFPTEKIDGIDLIVAHAKNPIQFAKSCYKAVTSTRNLLHVLVKECTASNGQPVKYAREWCHSIKTPYFRFSPHLSQGISLDEIDLEKVMQVMWETELYVASHQNQFVKLVNFLATKPKREGFDSSTNMPDSDSMEQSISEMTETTTTTTLTTTTDTT
;
A
#
# COMPACT_ATOMS: atom_id res chain seq x y z
N MET A 1 16.92 -50.26 28.05
CA MET A 1 17.22 -50.19 26.60
C MET A 1 15.98 -49.69 25.85
N SER A 2 15.96 -48.42 25.46
CA SER A 2 14.87 -47.81 24.69
C SER A 2 15.45 -47.18 23.43
N ARG A 3 15.01 -47.65 22.25
CA ARG A 3 15.48 -47.18 20.95
C ARG A 3 14.80 -45.86 20.60
N ARG A 4 15.55 -44.75 20.71
CA ARG A 4 15.23 -43.46 20.08
C ARG A 4 15.18 -43.64 18.55
N ARG A 5 14.03 -43.38 17.91
CA ARG A 5 13.94 -43.17 16.46
C ARG A 5 14.13 -41.68 16.18
N SER A 6 15.19 -41.35 15.43
CA SER A 6 15.55 -39.98 15.04
C SER A 6 14.60 -39.43 13.96
N LEU A 7 13.98 -38.28 14.24
CA LEU A 7 13.17 -37.48 13.31
C LEU A 7 14.07 -36.62 12.39
N SER A 8 14.98 -37.23 11.62
CA SER A 8 15.95 -36.51 10.78
C SER A 8 15.60 -36.50 9.28
N ARG A 9 14.32 -36.29 8.91
CA ARG A 9 13.90 -36.25 7.50
C ARG A 9 12.98 -35.09 7.07
N PHE A 10 12.80 -34.06 7.90
CA PHE A 10 11.91 -32.94 7.57
C PHE A 10 12.56 -31.69 6.94
N GLY A 11 13.90 -31.58 6.90
CA GLY A 11 14.60 -30.34 6.49
C GLY A 11 15.20 -30.30 5.07
N ARG A 12 14.63 -30.97 4.07
CA ARG A 12 15.12 -30.84 2.67
C ARG A 12 14.00 -30.82 1.63
N LYS A 13 13.46 -29.63 1.36
CA LYS A 13 13.21 -29.05 0.01
C LYS A 13 12.30 -27.81 0.10
N VAL A 14 12.88 -26.68 0.46
CA VAL A 14 12.53 -25.40 -0.17
C VAL A 14 13.68 -25.08 -1.12
N MET A 15 13.75 -25.81 -2.23
CA MET A 15 14.61 -25.48 -3.36
C MET A 15 13.72 -25.38 -4.58
N PHE A 16 13.76 -24.22 -5.25
CA PHE A 16 13.20 -24.03 -6.60
C PHE A 16 13.74 -25.16 -7.49
N ARG A 17 12.88 -26.11 -7.83
CA ARG A 17 13.29 -27.31 -8.54
C ARG A 17 12.99 -27.11 -10.02
N ASN A 18 13.97 -26.63 -10.77
CA ASN A 18 13.98 -26.77 -12.24
C ASN A 18 13.97 -28.27 -12.59
N ARG A 19 12.91 -28.75 -13.24
CA ARG A 19 12.86 -30.10 -13.81
C ARG A 19 12.83 -30.01 -15.32
N SER A 20 13.99 -30.26 -15.93
CA SER A 20 14.17 -30.65 -17.32
C SER A 20 14.10 -32.18 -17.46
N LYS A 21 13.32 -32.68 -18.43
CA LYS A 21 13.48 -33.90 -19.27
C LYS A 21 12.13 -34.15 -19.98
N SER A 22 11.97 -33.80 -21.25
CA SER A 22 12.33 -34.53 -22.48
C SER A 22 11.52 -35.83 -22.70
N ASN A 23 10.43 -35.74 -23.47
CA ASN A 23 10.31 -36.30 -24.82
C ASN A 23 8.84 -36.29 -25.25
N ASP A 24 8.47 -35.35 -26.11
CA ASP A 24 7.58 -35.66 -27.21
C ASP A 24 7.99 -34.81 -28.43
N ARG A 25 8.61 -35.50 -29.40
CA ARG A 25 9.18 -34.93 -30.64
C ARG A 25 8.14 -35.11 -31.75
N SER A 26 7.16 -34.21 -31.86
CA SER A 26 6.33 -34.10 -33.08
C SER A 26 5.42 -32.86 -33.05
N LYS A 27 5.99 -31.67 -32.82
CA LYS A 27 5.36 -30.35 -33.11
C LYS A 27 6.40 -29.25 -32.94
N ARG A 28 7.44 -29.26 -33.78
CA ARG A 28 8.53 -28.29 -33.76
C ARG A 28 8.73 -27.67 -35.14
N GLN A 29 7.77 -26.86 -35.55
CA GLN A 29 7.88 -25.83 -36.58
C GLN A 29 6.58 -25.02 -36.49
N ASN A 30 6.59 -23.95 -35.67
CA ASN A 30 5.66 -22.79 -35.66
C ASN A 30 5.58 -22.02 -34.33
N SER A 31 6.52 -22.19 -33.37
CA SER A 31 6.48 -21.46 -32.08
C SER A 31 7.76 -20.69 -31.72
N LYS A 32 8.62 -20.35 -32.69
CA LYS A 32 9.90 -19.68 -32.42
C LYS A 32 9.93 -18.14 -32.60
N GLU A 33 8.78 -17.49 -32.77
CA GLU A 33 8.73 -16.02 -32.98
C GLU A 33 7.78 -15.24 -32.05
N ARG A 34 7.23 -15.83 -30.99
CA ARG A 34 6.42 -15.08 -30.00
C ARG A 34 6.93 -15.32 -28.60
N GLY A 35 7.60 -14.32 -28.02
CA GLY A 35 8.12 -14.39 -26.65
C GLY A 35 9.34 -13.52 -26.35
N ARG A 36 9.80 -12.66 -27.27
CA ARG A 36 10.41 -11.41 -26.83
C ARG A 36 9.26 -10.57 -26.29
N ALA A 37 9.23 -10.36 -24.98
CA ALA A 37 8.42 -9.31 -24.40
C ALA A 37 8.84 -8.03 -25.12
N GLU A 38 7.98 -7.55 -26.01
CA GLU A 38 8.10 -6.18 -26.50
C GLU A 38 8.17 -5.31 -25.26
N LEU A 39 9.20 -4.47 -25.23
CA LEU A 39 9.32 -3.39 -24.27
C LEU A 39 8.09 -2.52 -24.53
N ILE A 40 7.03 -2.73 -23.76
CA ILE A 40 5.88 -1.84 -23.79
C ILE A 40 6.32 -0.57 -23.05
N SER A 41 7.08 0.28 -23.74
CA SER A 41 7.22 1.69 -23.40
C SER A 41 5.90 2.35 -23.79
N PHE A 42 4.99 2.48 -22.84
CA PHE A 42 3.92 3.48 -22.97
C PHE A 42 4.45 4.81 -22.48
N ASP A 43 5.41 5.36 -23.23
CA ASP A 43 5.56 6.80 -23.29
C ASP A 43 4.29 7.30 -23.97
N TYR A 44 3.30 7.73 -23.18
CA TYR A 44 2.40 8.75 -23.67
C TYR A 44 3.30 9.95 -23.87
N ASP A 45 3.68 10.19 -25.12
CA ASP A 45 4.62 11.23 -25.46
C ASP A 45 4.00 12.60 -25.19
N LEU A 46 4.14 13.07 -23.94
CA LEU A 46 3.78 14.42 -23.52
C LEU A 46 4.73 15.46 -24.15
N SER A 47 5.81 15.06 -24.84
CA SER A 47 6.63 16.01 -25.60
C SER A 47 5.85 16.72 -26.71
N ASN A 48 4.74 16.12 -27.17
CA ASN A 48 3.79 16.75 -28.11
C ASN A 48 2.76 17.68 -27.43
N VAL A 49 2.73 17.78 -26.10
CA VAL A 49 1.94 18.79 -25.39
C VAL A 49 2.78 20.06 -25.34
N CYS A 50 2.60 20.92 -26.34
CA CYS A 50 3.41 22.13 -26.57
C CYS A 50 3.47 23.11 -25.37
N ASN A 51 2.68 22.92 -24.31
CA ASN A 51 2.84 23.56 -23.02
C ASN A 51 2.10 22.80 -21.89
N HIS A 52 2.83 22.14 -20.97
CA HIS A 52 2.24 21.41 -19.83
C HIS A 52 1.31 22.28 -18.97
N LEU A 53 1.64 23.57 -18.80
CA LEU A 53 0.81 24.54 -18.09
C LEU A 53 -0.53 24.73 -18.81
N GLU A 54 -0.50 24.88 -20.13
CA GLU A 54 -1.70 25.07 -20.92
C GLU A 54 -2.61 23.82 -20.84
N ALA A 55 -2.03 22.63 -20.91
CA ALA A 55 -2.78 21.38 -20.74
C ALA A 55 -3.41 21.28 -19.35
N LEU A 56 -2.68 21.65 -18.29
CA LEU A 56 -3.19 21.71 -16.93
C LEU A 56 -4.36 22.69 -16.80
N MET A 57 -4.22 23.90 -17.35
CA MET A 57 -5.27 24.92 -17.32
C MET A 57 -6.49 24.53 -18.17
N ASN A 58 -6.29 23.90 -19.32
CA ASN A 58 -7.37 23.38 -20.16
C ASN A 58 -8.10 22.22 -19.48
N ALA A 59 -7.38 21.32 -18.82
CA ALA A 59 -8.00 20.26 -18.03
C ALA A 59 -8.90 20.85 -16.94
N ALA A 60 -8.41 21.89 -16.25
CA ALA A 60 -9.16 22.59 -15.22
C ALA A 60 -10.35 23.40 -15.76
N ARG A 61 -10.23 24.02 -16.93
CA ARG A 61 -11.28 24.84 -17.56
C ARG A 61 -12.45 24.00 -18.06
N TYR A 62 -12.15 22.88 -18.71
CA TYR A 62 -13.14 22.04 -19.39
C TYR A 62 -13.57 20.81 -18.58
N GLY A 63 -13.03 20.60 -17.37
CA GLY A 63 -13.45 19.49 -16.52
C GLY A 63 -12.84 18.13 -16.90
N ASN A 64 -11.69 18.11 -17.58
CA ASN A 64 -11.06 16.87 -18.06
C ASN A 64 -10.24 16.18 -16.95
N THR A 65 -10.90 15.31 -16.18
CA THR A 65 -10.30 14.55 -15.07
C THR A 65 -9.20 13.61 -15.52
N GLU A 66 -9.37 12.96 -16.67
CA GLU A 66 -8.40 12.01 -17.21
C GLU A 66 -7.09 12.69 -17.61
N LEU A 67 -7.17 13.86 -18.26
CA LEU A 67 -5.97 14.65 -18.60
C LEU A 67 -5.25 15.12 -17.34
N LEU A 68 -5.99 15.66 -16.36
CA LEU A 68 -5.40 16.10 -15.09
C LEU A 68 -4.71 14.93 -14.34
N TYR A 69 -5.31 13.74 -14.39
CA TYR A 69 -4.75 12.54 -13.79
C TYR A 69 -3.46 12.09 -14.49
N LYS A 70 -3.46 12.09 -15.83
CA LYS A 70 -2.26 11.78 -16.61
C LYS A 70 -1.12 12.75 -16.31
N LEU A 71 -1.39 14.06 -16.27
CA LEU A 71 -0.40 15.06 -15.88
C LEU A 71 0.21 14.74 -14.50
N TYR A 72 -0.62 14.38 -13.53
CA TYR A 72 -0.17 14.00 -12.20
C TYR A 72 0.71 12.74 -12.18
N ILE A 73 0.31 11.67 -12.87
CA ILE A 73 1.07 10.41 -12.95
C ILE A 73 2.41 10.62 -13.67
N HIS A 74 2.45 11.48 -14.70
CA HIS A 74 3.67 11.88 -15.41
C HIS A 74 4.49 12.96 -14.67
N HIS A 75 4.30 13.12 -13.36
CA HIS A 75 5.11 13.99 -12.52
C HIS A 75 5.05 15.49 -12.86
N ILE A 76 4.02 15.96 -13.58
CA ILE A 76 3.79 17.38 -13.80
C ILE A 76 3.32 18.04 -12.50
N ASP A 77 3.90 19.20 -12.17
CA ASP A 77 3.51 19.97 -11.00
C ASP A 77 2.13 20.62 -11.20
N LEU A 78 1.14 20.18 -10.42
CA LEU A 78 -0.22 20.74 -10.47
C LEU A 78 -0.35 22.11 -9.82
N ARG A 79 0.72 22.61 -9.17
CA ARG A 79 0.74 23.88 -8.44
C ARG A 79 1.17 25.07 -9.31
N MET A 80 1.50 24.82 -10.58
CA MET A 80 1.91 25.87 -11.51
C MET A 80 0.85 26.96 -11.66
N THR A 81 1.31 28.18 -11.92
CA THR A 81 0.46 29.36 -12.15
C THR A 81 0.59 29.88 -13.57
N ASP A 82 -0.48 30.44 -14.11
CA ASP A 82 -0.42 31.21 -15.36
C ASP A 82 0.17 32.62 -15.16
N GLU A 83 0.20 33.41 -16.24
CA GLU A 83 0.70 34.79 -16.26
C GLU A 83 -0.03 35.73 -15.26
N THR A 84 -1.25 35.36 -14.86
CA THR A 84 -2.06 36.13 -13.90
C THR A 84 -1.91 35.63 -12.46
N GLY A 85 -1.04 34.63 -12.24
CA GLY A 85 -0.87 33.99 -10.94
C GLY A 85 -1.99 32.99 -10.61
N ASN A 86 -2.89 32.67 -11.54
CA ASN A 86 -3.95 31.71 -11.30
C ASN A 86 -3.39 30.29 -11.38
N THR A 87 -3.63 29.50 -10.33
CA THR A 87 -3.42 28.04 -10.37
C THR A 87 -4.56 27.33 -11.09
N ALA A 88 -4.38 26.05 -11.41
CA ALA A 88 -5.45 25.19 -11.91
C ALA A 88 -6.72 25.21 -11.02
N MET A 89 -6.55 25.42 -9.71
CA MET A 89 -7.67 25.53 -8.76
C MET A 89 -8.51 26.77 -9.00
N HIS A 90 -7.90 27.92 -9.30
CA HIS A 90 -8.63 29.16 -9.63
C HIS A 90 -9.47 28.93 -10.89
N VAL A 91 -8.86 28.37 -11.94
CA VAL A 91 -9.54 28.09 -13.22
C VAL A 91 -10.70 27.11 -13.02
N ALA A 92 -10.51 26.05 -12.23
CA ALA A 92 -11.54 25.06 -11.95
C ALA A 92 -12.75 25.67 -11.21
N VAL A 93 -12.51 26.51 -10.20
CA VAL A 93 -13.58 27.17 -9.43
C VAL A 93 -14.34 28.17 -10.30
N MET A 94 -13.65 29.00 -11.09
CA MET A 94 -14.27 29.97 -12.00
C MET A 94 -15.19 29.30 -13.03
N ASN A 95 -14.85 28.09 -13.48
CA ASN A 95 -15.62 27.35 -14.48
C ASN A 95 -16.62 26.34 -13.87
N GLY A 96 -16.80 26.31 -12.54
CA GLY A 96 -17.77 25.42 -11.91
C GLY A 96 -17.39 23.92 -11.93
N GLN A 97 -16.11 23.60 -12.10
CA GLN A 97 -15.63 22.23 -12.33
C GLN A 97 -15.42 21.45 -11.02
N GLN A 98 -16.52 21.01 -10.38
CA GLN A 98 -16.49 20.35 -9.06
C GLN A 98 -15.57 19.12 -8.98
N LYS A 99 -15.56 18.27 -10.02
CA LYS A 99 -14.73 17.05 -10.05
C LYS A 99 -13.24 17.39 -10.06
N ILE A 100 -12.84 18.37 -10.86
CA ILE A 100 -11.46 18.89 -10.90
C ILE A 100 -11.08 19.51 -9.57
N VAL A 101 -11.95 20.30 -8.94
CA VAL A 101 -11.70 20.89 -7.62
C VAL A 101 -11.37 19.80 -6.60
N ARG A 102 -12.20 18.74 -6.50
CA ARG A 102 -11.91 17.61 -5.58
C ARG A 102 -10.59 16.92 -5.91
N MET A 103 -10.35 16.69 -7.19
CA MET A 103 -9.14 16.00 -7.65
C MET A 103 -7.86 16.81 -7.36
N LEU A 104 -7.89 18.13 -7.58
CA LEU A 104 -6.78 19.03 -7.26
C LEU A 104 -6.49 19.07 -5.76
N VAL A 105 -7.53 19.12 -4.91
CA VAL A 105 -7.35 19.03 -3.45
C VAL A 105 -6.62 17.75 -3.08
N VAL A 106 -7.11 16.60 -3.56
CA VAL A 106 -6.55 15.29 -3.23
C VAL A 106 -5.11 15.15 -3.73
N LEU A 107 -4.88 15.47 -5.00
CA LEU A 107 -3.58 15.23 -5.64
C LEU A 107 -2.51 16.23 -5.19
N CYS A 108 -2.90 17.45 -4.80
CA CYS A 108 -1.97 18.43 -4.25
C CYS A 108 -1.79 18.31 -2.73
N ALA A 109 -2.66 17.58 -2.02
CA ALA A 109 -2.51 17.40 -0.58
C ALA A 109 -1.12 16.87 -0.22
N PRO A 110 -0.49 17.43 0.82
CA PRO A 110 -1.08 18.27 1.86
C PRO A 110 -1.06 19.78 1.55
N PHE A 111 -0.55 20.18 0.38
CA PHE A 111 -0.53 21.58 -0.05
C PHE A 111 -1.97 22.10 -0.28
N LYS A 112 -2.37 23.10 0.50
CA LYS A 112 -3.70 23.70 0.46
C LYS A 112 -3.85 24.62 -0.75
N ILE A 113 -3.95 24.04 -1.94
CA ILE A 113 -3.96 24.77 -3.23
C ILE A 113 -5.06 25.84 -3.33
N TRP A 114 -6.16 25.69 -2.60
CA TRP A 114 -7.25 26.68 -2.53
C TRP A 114 -6.91 27.95 -1.74
N LYS A 115 -5.82 27.94 -0.96
CA LYS A 115 -5.35 29.11 -0.21
C LYS A 115 -4.34 29.97 -0.98
N VAL A 116 -3.87 29.49 -2.14
CA VAL A 116 -2.96 30.26 -3.00
C VAL A 116 -3.69 31.49 -3.52
N LYS A 117 -3.01 32.65 -3.50
CA LYS A 117 -3.51 33.90 -4.04
C LYS A 117 -2.90 34.17 -5.41
N ASN A 118 -3.71 34.66 -6.34
CA ASN A 118 -3.23 35.13 -7.64
C ASN A 118 -2.60 36.53 -7.56
N ASN A 119 -2.20 37.10 -8.70
CA ASN A 119 -1.55 38.42 -8.75
C ASN A 119 -2.46 39.57 -8.26
N ASN A 120 -3.78 39.34 -8.20
CA ASN A 120 -4.75 40.29 -7.62
C ASN A 120 -4.95 40.09 -6.11
N GLY A 121 -4.21 39.18 -5.48
CA GLY A 121 -4.33 38.87 -4.05
C GLY A 121 -5.56 38.05 -3.67
N LEU A 122 -6.26 37.46 -4.65
CA LEU A 122 -7.49 36.69 -4.47
C LEU A 122 -7.22 35.19 -4.51
N THR A 123 -7.86 34.45 -3.61
CA THR A 123 -7.89 32.98 -3.60
C THR A 123 -8.94 32.42 -4.56
N SER A 124 -8.83 31.13 -4.89
CA SER A 124 -9.83 30.47 -5.74
C SER A 124 -11.24 30.55 -5.18
N THR A 125 -11.41 30.54 -3.85
CA THR A 125 -12.72 30.68 -3.19
C THR A 125 -13.28 32.10 -3.28
N GLU A 126 -12.43 33.12 -3.25
CA GLU A 126 -12.85 34.52 -3.36
C GLU A 126 -13.20 34.92 -4.80
N LEU A 127 -12.65 34.23 -5.80
CA LEU A 127 -13.01 34.40 -7.21
C LEU A 127 -14.39 33.84 -7.57
N ASN A 128 -15.05 33.11 -6.66
CA ASN A 128 -16.36 32.56 -6.95
C ASN A 128 -17.45 33.63 -6.85
N THR A 129 -17.73 34.28 -7.98
CA THR A 129 -18.71 35.37 -8.07
C THR A 129 -20.14 34.89 -8.31
N ASP A 130 -20.34 33.62 -8.72
CA ASP A 130 -21.63 33.11 -9.18
C ASP A 130 -22.34 32.24 -8.14
N LYS A 131 -23.62 32.57 -7.86
CA LYS A 131 -24.52 31.73 -7.02
C LYS A 131 -24.71 30.30 -7.55
N LYS A 132 -24.32 30.02 -8.79
CA LYS A 132 -24.41 28.68 -9.41
C LYS A 132 -23.35 27.71 -8.87
N ASN A 133 -22.28 28.22 -8.27
CA ASN A 133 -21.14 27.44 -7.79
C ASN A 133 -21.11 27.30 -6.25
N VAL A 134 -22.24 27.45 -5.57
CA VAL A 134 -22.36 27.34 -4.10
C VAL A 134 -21.84 26.00 -3.60
N LEU A 135 -22.10 24.90 -4.33
CA LEU A 135 -21.60 23.56 -3.99
C LEU A 135 -20.07 23.48 -3.94
N ILE A 136 -19.34 24.28 -4.74
CA ILE A 136 -17.87 24.31 -4.70
C ILE A 136 -17.38 24.97 -3.42
N LEU A 137 -18.02 26.06 -3.02
CA LEU A 137 -17.71 26.72 -1.75
C LEU A 137 -18.01 25.79 -0.59
N GLU A 138 -19.14 25.07 -0.61
CA GLU A 138 -19.45 24.06 0.40
C GLU A 138 -18.36 22.98 0.45
N LEU A 139 -17.92 22.43 -0.70
CA LEU A 139 -16.86 21.42 -0.73
C LEU A 139 -15.54 21.91 -0.11
N ILE A 140 -15.09 23.12 -0.47
CA ILE A 140 -13.86 23.68 0.08
C ILE A 140 -14.05 24.07 1.55
N TRP A 141 -15.24 24.56 1.91
CA TRP A 141 -15.57 24.91 3.29
C TRP A 141 -15.55 23.67 4.19
N LEU A 142 -16.00 22.50 3.72
CA LEU A 142 -15.85 21.26 4.49
C LEU A 142 -14.39 21.04 4.92
N LEU A 143 -13.40 21.36 4.08
CA LEU A 143 -11.97 21.25 4.45
C LEU A 143 -11.48 22.36 5.38
N ILE A 144 -12.12 23.53 5.37
CA ILE A 144 -11.71 24.71 6.15
C ILE A 144 -12.26 24.64 7.58
N ARG A 145 -13.37 23.93 7.82
CA ARG A 145 -13.88 23.76 9.17
C ARG A 145 -12.90 22.92 10.00
N ASP A 146 -12.18 23.58 10.90
CA ASP A 146 -11.45 22.93 12.00
C ASP A 146 -12.42 22.21 12.96
N ASP A 147 -13.73 22.47 12.83
CA ASP A 147 -14.82 21.98 13.68
C ASP A 147 -15.78 21.03 12.91
N LEU A 148 -15.20 20.09 12.16
CA LEU A 148 -15.90 18.97 11.52
C LEU A 148 -16.32 17.87 12.52
N ASN A 149 -16.61 18.23 13.78
CA ASN A 149 -17.17 17.32 14.78
C ASN A 149 -18.53 16.72 14.37
N GLY A 150 -19.13 17.19 13.26
CA GLY A 150 -20.44 16.77 12.76
C GLY A 150 -20.48 16.28 11.30
N LEU A 151 -19.35 15.98 10.65
CA LEU A 151 -19.41 15.02 9.54
C LEU A 151 -19.41 13.64 10.17
N ASP A 152 -20.57 13.02 10.22
CA ASP A 152 -20.77 11.62 10.60
C ASP A 152 -19.88 10.69 9.75
N ASN A 153 -18.60 10.56 10.10
CA ASN A 153 -18.05 9.22 10.21
C ASN A 153 -18.75 8.69 11.44
N PRO A 154 -19.79 7.86 11.35
CA PRO A 154 -20.58 7.54 12.52
C PRO A 154 -19.59 6.99 13.56
N PRO A 155 -19.31 7.70 14.68
CA PRO A 155 -19.16 6.90 15.88
C PRO A 155 -20.48 6.13 15.93
N SER A 156 -20.42 4.81 16.09
CA SER A 156 -21.60 4.05 16.49
C SER A 156 -22.34 4.92 17.53
N PRO A 157 -23.63 5.25 17.32
CA PRO A 157 -24.31 6.33 18.04
C PRO A 157 -23.94 6.22 19.51
N VAL A 158 -23.05 7.10 19.94
CA VAL A 158 -22.46 7.00 21.26
C VAL A 158 -23.51 7.58 22.18
N PRO A 159 -24.10 6.77 23.08
CA PRO A 159 -25.12 7.27 23.98
C PRO A 159 -24.59 8.50 24.71
N ASP A 160 -25.45 9.47 25.02
CA ASP A 160 -25.06 10.63 25.83
C ASP A 160 -24.34 10.15 27.11
N GLY A 161 -23.13 10.66 27.34
CA GLY A 161 -22.26 10.25 28.44
C GLY A 161 -21.30 9.09 28.14
N PHE A 162 -21.21 8.59 26.90
CA PHE A 162 -20.21 7.61 26.51
C PHE A 162 -18.80 8.20 26.57
N VAL A 163 -17.98 7.63 27.45
CA VAL A 163 -16.54 7.94 27.50
C VAL A 163 -15.82 6.93 26.61
N ASP A 164 -15.14 7.42 25.57
CA ASP A 164 -14.20 6.61 24.81
C ASP A 164 -12.97 6.31 25.68
N VAL A 165 -13.09 5.23 26.47
CA VAL A 165 -12.06 4.77 27.42
C VAL A 165 -10.75 4.46 26.71
N ASP A 166 -10.83 3.92 25.50
CA ASP A 166 -9.66 3.58 24.69
C ASP A 166 -8.87 4.83 24.32
N SER A 167 -9.54 5.83 23.73
CA SER A 167 -8.89 7.10 23.39
C SER A 167 -8.40 7.83 24.63
N HIS A 168 -9.17 7.82 25.72
CA HIS A 168 -8.78 8.45 26.98
C HIS A 168 -7.50 7.82 27.54
N TYR A 169 -7.46 6.50 27.64
CA TYR A 169 -6.30 5.79 28.17
C TYR A 169 -5.07 5.95 27.27
N ASN A 170 -5.23 5.88 25.94
CA ASN A 170 -4.15 6.17 25.01
C ASN A 170 -3.57 7.59 25.22
N ASN A 171 -4.44 8.58 25.49
CA ASN A 171 -3.98 9.94 25.79
C ASN A 171 -3.18 10.04 27.09
N LEU A 172 -3.53 9.24 28.11
CA LEU A 172 -2.75 9.16 29.34
C LEU A 172 -1.37 8.58 29.04
N LEU A 173 -1.28 7.47 28.30
CA LEU A 173 0.00 6.84 27.93
C LEU A 173 0.92 7.81 27.16
N VAL A 174 0.36 8.58 26.21
CA VAL A 174 1.09 9.59 25.47
C VAL A 174 1.61 10.70 26.39
N LYS A 175 0.79 11.19 27.34
CA LYS A 175 1.17 12.24 28.29
C LYS A 175 2.19 11.77 29.33
N GLU A 176 2.08 10.53 29.79
CA GLU A 176 3.00 9.94 30.77
C GLU A 176 4.40 9.72 30.20
N LYS A 177 4.51 9.52 28.88
CA LYS A 177 5.80 9.37 28.21
C LYS A 177 6.51 10.71 28.08
N LYS A 178 7.37 11.01 29.05
CA LYS A 178 8.18 12.24 29.06
C LYS A 178 9.41 12.18 28.14
N LEU A 179 10.04 11.01 28.05
CA LEU A 179 11.28 10.79 27.29
C LEU A 179 11.25 9.41 26.64
N TRP A 180 11.88 9.30 25.47
CA TRP A 180 12.16 8.03 24.80
C TRP A 180 13.40 7.39 25.40
N LYS A 181 13.33 6.09 25.61
CA LYS A 181 14.51 5.28 25.94
C LYS A 181 15.10 4.69 24.68
N ASP A 182 16.40 4.41 24.69
CA ASP A 182 17.12 3.91 23.53
C ASP A 182 16.57 2.55 23.06
N GLU A 183 16.04 1.72 23.97
CA GLU A 183 15.46 0.43 23.62
C GLU A 183 14.06 0.52 22.98
N GLU A 184 13.44 1.70 22.92
CA GLU A 184 12.04 1.86 22.51
C GLU A 184 11.86 2.07 21.01
N ARG A 185 11.07 1.19 20.43
CA ARG A 185 10.86 1.06 18.98
C ARG A 185 9.46 1.55 18.58
N VAL A 186 9.36 2.19 17.43
CA VAL A 186 8.10 2.54 16.77
C VAL A 186 7.77 1.50 15.70
N LEU A 187 6.63 0.85 15.86
CA LEU A 187 6.13 -0.16 14.94
C LEU A 187 5.06 0.46 14.04
N LEU A 188 5.23 0.34 12.72
CA LEU A 188 4.24 0.75 11.71
C LEU A 188 3.62 -0.48 11.04
N SER A 189 2.31 -0.60 11.10
CA SER A 189 1.51 -1.65 10.45
C SER A 189 0.63 -1.06 9.36
N LEU A 190 0.70 -1.63 8.16
CA LEU A 190 -0.04 -1.20 6.98
C LEU A 190 -0.96 -2.33 6.49
N ASP A 191 -2.27 -2.09 6.53
CA ASP A 191 -3.26 -3.09 6.15
C ASP A 191 -3.25 -3.42 4.65
N GLY A 192 -3.69 -4.63 4.31
CA GLY A 192 -3.99 -5.00 2.94
C GLY A 192 -5.34 -4.47 2.46
N GLY A 193 -5.47 -4.28 1.13
CA GLY A 193 -6.71 -3.79 0.55
C GLY A 193 -6.72 -3.43 -0.93
N GLY A 194 -5.80 -3.93 -1.74
CA GLY A 194 -5.74 -3.62 -3.18
C GLY A 194 -5.57 -2.12 -3.44
N ILE A 195 -6.30 -1.59 -4.43
CA ILE A 195 -6.26 -0.16 -4.80
C ILE A 195 -6.60 0.77 -3.63
N ARG A 196 -7.34 0.29 -2.62
CA ARG A 196 -7.69 1.06 -1.42
C ARG A 196 -6.48 1.49 -0.60
N ALA A 197 -5.29 0.93 -0.85
CA ALA A 197 -4.04 1.41 -0.29
C ALA A 197 -3.74 2.89 -0.58
N VAL A 198 -4.41 3.50 -1.58
CA VAL A 198 -4.39 4.96 -1.79
C VAL A 198 -4.84 5.75 -0.56
N ILE A 199 -5.73 5.19 0.26
CA ILE A 199 -6.19 5.80 1.52
C ILE A 199 -5.03 5.83 2.53
N THR A 200 -4.35 4.70 2.67
CA THR A 200 -3.21 4.54 3.58
C THR A 200 -2.06 5.46 3.22
N ILE A 201 -1.68 5.50 1.94
CA ILE A 201 -0.59 6.38 1.50
C ILE A 201 -0.98 7.86 1.61
N GLN A 202 -2.24 8.22 1.38
CA GLN A 202 -2.71 9.58 1.55
C GLN A 202 -2.57 10.05 3.01
N MET A 203 -2.95 9.21 3.98
CA MET A 203 -2.72 9.53 5.40
C MET A 203 -1.24 9.62 5.75
N LEU A 204 -0.39 8.75 5.18
CA LEU A 204 1.07 8.81 5.38
C LEU A 204 1.68 10.12 4.87
N ILE A 205 1.24 10.62 3.71
CA ILE A 205 1.68 11.91 3.15
C ILE A 205 1.44 13.05 4.16
N HIS A 206 0.25 13.09 4.77
CA HIS A 206 -0.06 14.11 5.79
C HIS A 206 0.80 13.96 7.04
N ILE A 207 0.97 12.74 7.57
CA ILE A 207 1.79 12.50 8.76
C ILE A 207 3.24 12.90 8.50
N ASP A 208 3.79 12.53 7.34
CA ASP A 208 5.17 12.83 6.96
C ASP A 208 5.39 14.33 6.73
N HIS A 209 4.46 15.00 6.06
CA HIS A 209 4.52 16.45 5.89
C HIS A 209 4.49 17.21 7.22
N MET A 210 3.64 16.78 8.17
CA MET A 210 3.60 17.36 9.51
C MET A 210 4.85 17.06 10.36
N LEU A 211 5.67 16.09 9.94
CA LEU A 211 6.98 15.75 10.51
C LEU A 211 8.16 16.31 9.68
N ASP A 212 7.91 17.25 8.76
CA ASP A 212 8.91 17.83 7.87
C ASP A 212 9.67 16.79 7.03
N GLY A 213 8.98 15.75 6.55
CA GLY A 213 9.56 14.69 5.72
C GLY A 213 10.35 13.63 6.49
N LYS A 214 10.22 13.59 7.82
CA LYS A 214 11.06 12.74 8.69
C LYS A 214 10.33 11.51 9.24
N LEU A 215 9.13 11.17 8.75
CA LEU A 215 8.37 10.04 9.29
C LEU A 215 9.17 8.74 9.24
N VAL A 216 9.81 8.45 8.11
CA VAL A 216 10.57 7.21 7.91
C VAL A 216 11.72 7.09 8.93
N GLU A 217 12.35 8.21 9.31
CA GLU A 217 13.42 8.24 10.32
C GLU A 217 12.95 7.87 11.73
N LYS A 218 11.64 8.03 12.01
CA LYS A 218 11.03 7.74 13.31
C LYS A 218 10.55 6.30 13.43
N ILE A 219 10.50 5.56 12.33
CA ILE A 219 9.94 4.20 12.29
C ILE A 219 11.07 3.17 12.36
N ASP A 220 10.92 2.21 13.28
CA ASP A 220 11.93 1.18 13.49
C ASP A 220 11.61 -0.14 12.76
N ASP A 221 10.37 -0.57 12.88
CA ASP A 221 9.87 -1.84 12.36
C ASP A 221 8.59 -1.58 11.54
N LEU A 222 8.53 -2.15 10.34
CA LEU A 222 7.41 -2.02 9.42
C LEU A 222 6.83 -3.39 9.09
N ALA A 223 5.51 -3.51 9.05
CA ALA A 223 4.84 -4.66 8.48
C ALA A 223 3.72 -4.25 7.53
N GLY A 224 3.61 -4.97 6.41
CA GLY A 224 2.57 -4.74 5.44
C GLY A 224 1.97 -6.03 4.90
N THR A 225 0.68 -5.97 4.60
CA THR A 225 -0.05 -7.05 3.92
C THR A 225 -0.53 -6.56 2.57
N SER A 226 -0.45 -7.38 1.51
CA SER A 226 -0.92 -7.03 0.18
C SER A 226 -0.34 -5.70 -0.31
N CYS A 227 -1.15 -4.75 -0.78
CA CYS A 227 -0.68 -3.41 -1.15
C CYS A 227 -0.06 -2.61 0.03
N GLY A 228 -0.39 -2.91 1.29
CA GLY A 228 0.35 -2.40 2.44
C GLY A 228 1.79 -2.94 2.50
N GLY A 229 2.01 -4.16 2.00
CA GLY A 229 3.34 -4.74 1.77
C GLY A 229 4.12 -4.03 0.66
N VAL A 230 3.44 -3.57 -0.40
CA VAL A 230 4.04 -2.71 -1.45
C VAL A 230 4.57 -1.42 -0.83
N ILE A 231 3.74 -0.71 -0.05
CA ILE A 231 4.16 0.51 0.67
C ILE A 231 5.33 0.19 1.61
N THR A 232 5.24 -0.89 2.39
CA THR A 232 6.30 -1.30 3.34
C THR A 232 7.65 -1.46 2.64
N LEU A 233 7.70 -2.17 1.52
CA LEU A 233 8.96 -2.40 0.80
C LEU A 233 9.51 -1.10 0.21
N LEU A 234 8.66 -0.25 -0.38
CA LEU A 234 9.09 1.02 -0.98
C LEU A 234 9.67 2.00 0.02
N LEU A 235 9.02 2.15 1.18
CA LEU A 235 9.53 2.99 2.26
C LEU A 235 10.82 2.40 2.86
N SER A 236 10.96 1.08 2.86
CA SER A 236 12.10 0.41 3.49
C SER A 236 13.37 0.38 2.63
N THR A 237 13.24 0.41 1.29
CA THR A 237 14.40 0.41 0.38
C THR A 237 14.91 1.80 0.03
N ASN A 238 14.19 2.87 0.40
CA ASN A 238 14.51 4.27 0.07
C ASN A 238 14.60 4.55 -1.44
N ASN A 239 13.98 3.70 -2.27
CA ASN A 239 13.99 3.83 -3.73
C ASN A 239 13.02 4.91 -4.22
N ARG A 240 12.02 5.27 -3.41
CA ARG A 240 10.96 6.22 -3.73
C ARG A 240 10.50 6.97 -2.48
N ASN A 241 10.05 8.21 -2.65
CA ASN A 241 9.39 8.93 -1.57
C ASN A 241 7.90 8.51 -1.45
N ILE A 242 7.22 9.01 -0.41
CA ILE A 242 5.82 8.67 -0.12
C ILE A 242 4.89 9.12 -1.26
N GLU A 243 5.14 10.27 -1.89
CA GLU A 243 4.32 10.80 -2.99
C GLU A 243 4.46 9.96 -4.28
N GLU A 244 5.67 9.54 -4.61
CA GLU A 244 5.93 8.62 -5.73
C GLU A 244 5.28 7.26 -5.50
N THR A 245 5.25 6.79 -4.25
CA THR A 245 4.52 5.57 -3.88
C THR A 245 3.03 5.72 -4.15
N ARG A 246 2.43 6.89 -3.88
CA ARG A 246 1.03 7.18 -4.23
C ARG A 246 0.81 7.15 -5.74
N LYS A 247 1.69 7.77 -6.54
CA LYS A 247 1.61 7.74 -8.02
C LYS A 247 1.65 6.31 -8.55
N LEU A 248 2.58 5.49 -8.05
CA LEU A 248 2.67 4.08 -8.42
C LEU A 248 1.39 3.31 -8.09
N LEU A 249 0.83 3.48 -6.88
CA LEU A 249 -0.41 2.80 -6.49
C LEU A 249 -1.59 3.16 -7.40
N LEU A 250 -1.66 4.41 -7.87
CA LEU A 250 -2.66 4.85 -8.83
C LEU A 250 -2.40 4.28 -10.24
N GLU A 251 -1.14 4.25 -10.68
CA GLU A 251 -0.74 3.65 -11.96
C GLU A 251 -1.03 2.13 -12.01
N MET A 252 -0.92 1.45 -10.87
CA MET A 252 -1.27 0.03 -10.74
C MET A 252 -2.70 -0.27 -11.20
N ARG A 253 -3.65 0.68 -11.07
CA ARG A 253 -5.05 0.49 -11.50
C ARG A 253 -5.14 0.05 -12.97
N GLU A 254 -4.33 0.65 -13.84
CA GLU A 254 -4.42 0.47 -15.30
C GLU A 254 -3.55 -0.67 -15.79
N ARG A 255 -2.50 -1.00 -15.03
CA ARG A 255 -1.48 -1.98 -15.44
C ARG A 255 -1.71 -3.36 -14.84
N VAL A 256 -2.34 -3.45 -13.66
CA VAL A 256 -2.55 -4.70 -12.95
C VAL A 256 -3.91 -5.30 -13.25
N PHE A 257 -4.97 -4.50 -13.21
CA PHE A 257 -6.34 -4.99 -13.33
C PHE A 257 -6.82 -5.06 -14.78
N ILE A 258 -5.94 -5.53 -15.68
CA ILE A 258 -6.24 -5.74 -17.09
C ILE A 258 -6.97 -7.07 -17.23
N ARG A 259 -8.27 -7.02 -17.54
CA ARG A 259 -9.09 -8.21 -17.74
C ARG A 259 -8.98 -8.71 -19.18
N GLY A 260 -8.74 -10.01 -19.35
CA GLY A 260 -8.96 -10.68 -20.63
C GLY A 260 -10.46 -10.78 -20.98
N THR A 261 -10.77 -11.24 -22.18
CA THR A 261 -12.16 -11.48 -22.63
C THR A 261 -12.86 -12.61 -21.85
N ASP A 262 -12.08 -13.47 -21.19
CA ASP A 262 -12.59 -14.63 -20.46
C ASP A 262 -13.07 -14.28 -19.05
N LYS A 263 -14.20 -14.86 -18.65
CA LYS A 263 -14.79 -14.70 -17.31
C LYS A 263 -14.27 -15.72 -16.29
N THR A 264 -13.07 -16.24 -16.50
CA THR A 264 -12.43 -17.27 -15.64
C THR A 264 -11.95 -16.66 -14.31
N VAL A 265 -11.70 -17.55 -13.34
CA VAL A 265 -11.10 -17.22 -12.03
C VAL A 265 -9.76 -17.97 -11.94
N PRO A 266 -8.65 -17.34 -11.50
CA PRO A 266 -8.54 -15.96 -11.02
C PRO A 266 -8.85 -14.88 -12.08
N ARG A 267 -9.40 -13.76 -11.63
CA ARG A 267 -9.98 -12.72 -12.49
C ARG A 267 -8.94 -12.03 -13.38
N TYR A 268 -7.69 -11.97 -12.94
CA TYR A 268 -6.61 -11.24 -13.58
C TYR A 268 -5.37 -12.10 -13.80
N SER A 269 -4.67 -11.84 -14.91
CA SER A 269 -3.34 -12.36 -15.11
C SER A 269 -2.38 -11.79 -14.08
N SER A 270 -1.40 -12.59 -13.68
CA SER A 270 -0.35 -12.17 -12.75
C SER A 270 0.74 -11.31 -13.41
N THR A 271 0.76 -11.24 -14.75
CA THR A 271 1.82 -10.59 -15.53
C THR A 271 1.98 -9.11 -15.22
N GLY A 272 0.88 -8.36 -15.11
CA GLY A 272 0.93 -6.93 -14.77
C GLY A 272 1.48 -6.69 -13.36
N MET A 273 1.07 -7.50 -12.38
CA MET A 273 1.60 -7.43 -11.03
C MET A 273 3.08 -7.83 -10.96
N GLU A 274 3.49 -8.86 -11.69
CA GLU A 274 4.91 -9.28 -11.76
C GLU A 274 5.78 -8.22 -12.42
N TYR A 275 5.28 -7.59 -13.49
CA TYR A 275 5.95 -6.46 -14.11
C TYR A 275 6.18 -5.36 -13.08
N ILE A 276 5.13 -4.89 -12.39
CA ILE A 276 5.27 -3.84 -11.37
C ILE A 276 6.20 -4.28 -10.24
N ALA A 277 6.04 -5.49 -9.73
CA ALA A 277 6.90 -6.03 -8.66
C ALA A 277 8.39 -5.95 -9.03
N ARG A 278 8.74 -6.33 -10.26
CA ARG A 278 10.12 -6.29 -10.77
C ARG A 278 10.64 -4.87 -10.99
N HIS A 279 9.79 -3.95 -11.45
CA HIS A 279 10.19 -2.56 -11.71
C HIS A 279 10.35 -1.75 -10.41
N VAL A 280 9.52 -2.00 -9.41
CA VAL A 280 9.47 -1.17 -8.19
C VAL A 280 10.47 -1.61 -7.12
N THR A 281 10.93 -2.86 -7.16
CA THR A 281 11.82 -3.41 -6.13
C THR A 281 13.31 -3.37 -6.48
N THR A 282 13.72 -2.47 -7.41
CA THR A 282 15.03 -2.50 -8.10
C THR A 282 15.27 -3.86 -8.78
N TRP A 283 16.25 -3.96 -9.70
CA TRP A 283 16.47 -5.14 -10.57
C TRP A 283 16.16 -6.49 -9.92
N GLU A 284 15.68 -7.46 -10.72
CA GLU A 284 15.12 -8.77 -10.30
C GLU A 284 15.91 -9.52 -9.20
N ASP A 285 17.20 -9.21 -9.07
CA ASP A 285 18.13 -9.79 -8.10
C ASP A 285 18.06 -9.20 -6.69
N SER A 286 17.36 -8.09 -6.48
CA SER A 286 17.27 -7.42 -5.17
C SER A 286 16.60 -8.31 -4.13
N LYS A 287 17.26 -8.49 -2.98
CA LYS A 287 16.82 -9.39 -1.91
C LYS A 287 16.31 -8.63 -0.68
N MET A 288 15.49 -9.28 0.14
CA MET A 288 15.01 -8.73 1.42
C MET A 288 16.16 -8.24 2.32
N SER A 289 17.31 -8.91 2.26
CA SER A 289 18.50 -8.54 3.05
C SER A 289 19.13 -7.18 2.69
N VAL A 290 18.77 -6.56 1.56
CA VAL A 290 19.24 -5.20 1.18
C VAL A 290 18.63 -4.14 2.12
N ILE A 291 17.46 -4.40 2.68
CA ILE A 291 16.81 -3.51 3.64
C ILE A 291 17.56 -3.59 4.98
N LYS A 292 18.40 -2.59 5.25
CA LYS A 292 19.17 -2.46 6.50
C LYS A 292 18.59 -1.43 7.47
N ARG A 293 17.97 -0.38 6.92
CA ARG A 293 17.46 0.77 7.69
C ARG A 293 16.28 0.42 8.57
N HIS A 294 15.50 -0.59 8.21
CA HIS A 294 14.30 -0.99 8.93
C HIS A 294 14.22 -2.51 9.09
N ARG A 295 13.51 -2.94 10.12
CA ARG A 295 13.00 -4.31 10.21
C ARG A 295 11.69 -4.39 9.45
N ALA A 296 11.75 -4.81 8.18
CA ALA A 296 10.60 -4.87 7.30
C ALA A 296 10.04 -6.28 7.23
N ILE A 297 8.71 -6.39 7.31
CA ILE A 297 7.95 -7.64 7.24
C ILE A 297 6.88 -7.51 6.16
N VAL A 298 6.80 -8.52 5.31
CA VAL A 298 5.68 -8.71 4.37
C VAL A 298 4.97 -10.01 4.70
N THR A 299 3.65 -9.95 4.87
CA THR A 299 2.84 -11.13 5.23
C THR A 299 2.46 -11.94 3.99
N VAL A 300 2.50 -13.26 4.10
CA VAL A 300 2.14 -14.20 3.02
C VAL A 300 1.47 -15.42 3.64
N THR A 301 0.50 -16.00 2.95
CA THR A 301 -0.16 -17.23 3.40
C THR A 301 0.32 -18.43 2.60
N ASP A 302 0.85 -19.46 3.25
CA ASP A 302 1.10 -20.76 2.63
C ASP A 302 -0.20 -21.56 2.57
N THR A 303 -0.78 -21.65 1.37
CA THR A 303 -2.06 -22.32 1.10
C THR A 303 -1.89 -23.76 0.61
N ARG A 304 -0.65 -24.30 0.63
CA ARG A 304 -0.38 -25.71 0.30
C ARG A 304 -0.70 -26.67 1.43
N MET A 305 -1.02 -26.16 2.60
CA MET A 305 -1.35 -26.93 3.80
C MET A 305 -2.73 -26.53 4.33
N VAL A 306 -3.40 -27.48 5.00
CA VAL A 306 -4.65 -27.25 5.72
C VAL A 306 -4.43 -27.69 7.18
N PRO A 307 -4.52 -26.78 8.17
CA PRO A 307 -4.81 -25.35 8.04
C PRO A 307 -3.69 -24.56 7.33
N PRO A 308 -4.03 -23.46 6.62
CA PRO A 308 -3.03 -22.60 5.99
C PRO A 308 -2.15 -21.95 7.06
N GLN A 309 -0.92 -21.62 6.69
CA GLN A 309 0.05 -21.06 7.64
C GLN A 309 0.52 -19.67 7.22
N LEU A 310 0.58 -18.76 8.19
CA LEU A 310 1.19 -17.45 7.99
C LEU A 310 2.70 -17.61 7.85
N LEU A 311 3.24 -17.05 6.78
CA LEU A 311 4.65 -16.90 6.50
C LEU A 311 5.00 -15.42 6.50
N LEU A 312 6.09 -15.06 7.15
CA LEU A 312 6.57 -13.68 7.22
C LEU A 312 7.89 -13.58 6.45
N PHE A 313 7.89 -12.84 5.34
CA PHE A 313 9.11 -12.46 4.65
C PHE A 313 9.71 -11.26 5.37
N ARG A 314 10.85 -11.48 6.03
CA ARG A 314 11.54 -10.49 6.88
C ARG A 314 12.80 -9.99 6.20
N SER A 315 13.17 -8.74 6.42
CA SER A 315 14.50 -8.21 6.01
C SER A 315 15.64 -8.66 6.93
N TYR A 316 15.32 -9.24 8.08
CA TYR A 316 16.25 -9.63 9.12
C TYR A 316 16.02 -11.08 9.56
N ARG A 317 17.05 -11.65 10.20
CA ARG A 317 17.03 -12.98 10.79
C ARG A 317 17.94 -12.96 12.02
N PRO A 318 17.46 -13.40 13.21
CA PRO A 318 18.31 -13.53 14.38
C PRO A 318 19.45 -14.52 14.14
N GLU A 319 20.60 -14.28 14.76
CA GLU A 319 21.73 -15.20 14.74
C GLU A 319 21.41 -16.45 15.57
N MET A 320 21.08 -17.55 14.91
CA MET A 320 20.81 -18.84 15.56
C MET A 320 21.07 -20.00 14.59
N PRO A 321 21.23 -21.24 15.10
CA PRO A 321 21.40 -22.44 14.27
C PRO A 321 20.30 -22.62 13.20
N GLU A 322 20.63 -23.28 12.09
CA GLU A 322 19.69 -23.41 10.94
C GLU A 322 18.43 -24.21 11.30
N ASP A 323 18.55 -25.23 12.15
CA ASP A 323 17.43 -26.01 12.66
C ASP A 323 16.48 -25.17 13.53
N ALA A 324 17.01 -24.26 14.34
CA ALA A 324 16.19 -23.29 15.07
C ALA A 324 15.51 -22.30 14.10
N CYS A 325 16.21 -21.83 13.07
CA CYS A 325 15.62 -20.95 12.06
C CYS A 325 14.48 -21.62 11.30
N GLU A 326 14.64 -22.89 10.94
CA GLU A 326 13.59 -23.69 10.31
C GLU A 326 12.39 -23.87 11.25
N HIS A 327 12.63 -24.21 12.52
CA HIS A 327 11.58 -24.40 13.52
C HIS A 327 10.74 -23.14 13.75
N TYR A 328 11.39 -21.98 13.90
CA TYR A 328 10.73 -20.69 14.11
C TYR A 328 10.34 -19.98 12.80
N LYS A 329 10.57 -20.61 11.64
CA LYS A 329 10.23 -20.09 10.30
C LYS A 329 10.88 -18.73 9.99
N PHE A 330 12.13 -18.56 10.38
CA PHE A 330 12.98 -17.46 9.96
C PHE A 330 13.72 -17.82 8.67
N LEU A 331 13.16 -17.40 7.55
CA LEU A 331 13.81 -17.56 6.24
C LEU A 331 15.08 -16.69 6.17
N ASP A 332 16.06 -17.16 5.40
CA ASP A 332 17.26 -16.39 5.10
C ASP A 332 16.89 -15.21 4.15
N PRO A 333 17.02 -13.95 4.61
CA PRO A 333 16.61 -12.78 3.83
C PRO A 333 17.47 -12.57 2.58
N SER A 334 18.65 -13.18 2.49
CA SER A 334 19.51 -13.14 1.29
C SER A 334 18.98 -14.03 0.16
N LYS A 335 18.04 -14.94 0.46
CA LYS A 335 17.45 -15.89 -0.49
C LYS A 335 16.05 -15.49 -0.94
N VAL A 336 15.47 -14.45 -0.33
CA VAL A 336 14.12 -13.96 -0.67
C VAL A 336 14.25 -12.73 -1.55
N GLU A 337 13.83 -12.84 -2.80
CA GLU A 337 13.75 -11.70 -3.74
C GLU A 337 12.60 -10.78 -3.37
N LEU A 338 12.84 -9.47 -3.43
CA LEU A 338 11.85 -8.45 -3.11
C LEU A 338 10.63 -8.56 -4.03
N TRP A 339 10.83 -8.69 -5.35
CA TRP A 339 9.72 -8.81 -6.30
C TRP A 339 8.89 -10.08 -6.06
N LYS A 340 9.51 -11.19 -5.64
CA LYS A 340 8.79 -12.42 -5.27
C LYS A 340 7.99 -12.23 -3.99
N ALA A 341 8.57 -11.56 -2.98
CA ALA A 341 7.86 -11.24 -1.75
C ALA A 341 6.62 -10.39 -2.03
N LEU A 342 6.76 -9.35 -2.86
CA LEU A 342 5.68 -8.48 -3.31
C LEU A 342 4.62 -9.29 -4.09
N ARG A 343 5.04 -10.10 -5.06
CA ARG A 343 4.14 -10.94 -5.87
C ARG A 343 3.33 -11.93 -5.02
N CYS A 344 3.94 -12.51 -3.98
CA CYS A 344 3.25 -13.43 -3.07
C CYS A 344 2.23 -12.69 -2.19
N THR A 345 2.60 -11.57 -1.59
CA THR A 345 1.70 -10.84 -0.68
C THR A 345 0.51 -10.22 -1.39
N THR A 346 0.62 -9.89 -2.69
CA THR A 346 -0.49 -9.35 -3.49
C THR A 346 -1.31 -10.43 -4.23
N ALA A 347 -1.02 -11.72 -4.00
CA ALA A 347 -1.67 -12.86 -4.66
C ALA A 347 -3.06 -13.17 -4.03
N ALA A 348 -3.97 -12.20 -4.03
CA ALA A 348 -5.27 -12.33 -3.40
C ALA A 348 -6.09 -13.43 -4.09
N PRO A 349 -6.58 -14.45 -3.35
CA PRO A 349 -7.48 -15.45 -3.91
C PRO A 349 -8.66 -14.76 -4.59
N TYR A 350 -9.22 -15.38 -5.63
CA TYR A 350 -10.20 -14.80 -6.56
C TYR A 350 -9.61 -13.81 -7.58
N PHE A 351 -8.66 -12.94 -7.20
CA PHE A 351 -8.10 -11.92 -8.10
C PHE A 351 -6.89 -12.43 -8.88
N PHE A 352 -5.93 -13.06 -8.21
CA PHE A 352 -4.67 -13.52 -8.82
C PHE A 352 -4.38 -14.99 -8.47
N GLU A 353 -3.58 -15.63 -9.33
CA GLU A 353 -3.04 -16.95 -9.03
C GLU A 353 -2.05 -16.88 -7.87
N SER A 354 -2.03 -17.93 -7.03
CA SER A 354 -1.00 -18.08 -6.00
C SER A 354 0.38 -18.26 -6.65
N PHE A 355 1.42 -17.70 -6.05
CA PHE A 355 2.78 -17.89 -6.52
C PHE A 355 3.39 -19.14 -5.84
N ASN A 356 3.48 -20.26 -6.56
CA ASN A 356 3.94 -21.55 -6.01
C ASN A 356 3.17 -22.03 -4.76
N GLY A 357 1.86 -21.76 -4.69
CA GLY A 357 1.01 -22.07 -3.54
C GLY A 357 1.15 -21.10 -2.36
N LEU A 358 1.81 -19.95 -2.58
CA LEU A 358 1.81 -18.82 -1.66
C LEU A 358 0.78 -17.79 -2.14
N SER A 359 -0.10 -17.39 -1.24
CA SER A 359 -1.21 -16.46 -1.48
C SER A 359 -1.07 -15.21 -0.61
N ASP A 360 -1.94 -14.23 -0.86
CA ASP A 360 -2.00 -12.98 -0.08
C ASP A 360 -2.06 -13.25 1.43
N GLY A 361 -1.31 -12.45 2.18
CA GLY A 361 -1.30 -12.49 3.65
C GLY A 361 -2.66 -12.15 4.26
N GLY A 362 -3.54 -11.47 3.50
CA GLY A 362 -4.89 -11.09 3.91
C GLY A 362 -5.76 -12.25 4.38
N ILE A 363 -5.49 -13.47 3.89
CA ILE A 363 -6.20 -14.69 4.34
C ILE A 363 -6.09 -14.91 5.85
N ILE A 364 -4.95 -14.55 6.46
CA ILE A 364 -4.70 -14.77 7.89
C ILE A 364 -4.47 -13.45 8.65
N ALA A 365 -3.73 -12.51 8.07
CA ALA A 365 -3.25 -11.32 8.74
C ALA A 365 -3.40 -10.07 7.84
N ASN A 366 -4.62 -9.75 7.42
CA ASN A 366 -4.87 -8.53 6.61
C ASN A 366 -4.43 -7.25 7.32
N ASN A 367 -4.71 -7.14 8.62
CA ASN A 367 -4.07 -6.18 9.51
C ASN A 367 -2.85 -6.84 10.17
N PRO A 368 -1.61 -6.47 9.80
CA PRO A 368 -0.42 -7.17 10.28
C PRO A 368 0.01 -6.75 11.69
N THR A 369 -0.73 -5.91 12.42
CA THR A 369 -0.28 -5.33 13.70
C THR A 369 0.07 -6.40 14.73
N LEU A 370 -0.81 -7.38 14.93
CA LEU A 370 -0.56 -8.47 15.87
C LEU A 370 0.60 -9.38 15.43
N ALA A 371 0.73 -9.61 14.12
CA ALA A 371 1.84 -10.39 13.57
C ALA A 371 3.17 -9.67 13.79
N LEU A 372 3.22 -8.35 13.57
CA LEU A 372 4.37 -7.49 13.81
C LEU A 372 4.76 -7.48 15.29
N MET A 373 3.81 -7.25 16.20
CA MET A 373 4.08 -7.26 17.65
C MET A 373 4.56 -8.63 18.12
N SER A 374 3.93 -9.70 17.66
CA SER A 374 4.32 -11.07 18.02
C SER A 374 5.72 -11.41 17.50
N ASP A 375 6.03 -11.02 16.26
CA ASP A 375 7.35 -11.25 15.66
C ASP A 375 8.45 -10.44 16.34
N PHE A 376 8.15 -9.20 16.71
CA PHE A 376 9.05 -8.34 17.49
C PHE A 376 9.42 -9.00 18.82
N LEU A 377 8.42 -9.43 19.60
CA LEU A 377 8.64 -10.07 20.90
C LEU A 377 9.34 -11.44 20.75
N LEU A 378 9.00 -12.21 19.72
CA LEU A 378 9.66 -13.48 19.42
C LEU A 378 11.13 -13.25 19.07
N THR A 379 11.42 -12.29 18.20
CA THR A 379 12.78 -11.93 17.79
C THR A 379 13.63 -11.55 19.00
N ASN A 380 13.12 -10.70 19.89
CA ASN A 380 13.81 -10.32 21.12
C ASN A 380 14.14 -11.53 22.00
N LYS A 381 13.16 -12.43 22.18
CA LYS A 381 13.36 -13.67 22.96
C LYS A 381 14.41 -14.58 22.32
N LEU A 382 14.41 -14.72 21.01
CA LEU A 382 15.37 -15.56 20.28
C LEU A 382 16.77 -14.98 20.33
N GLU A 383 16.93 -13.67 20.08
CA GLU A 383 18.22 -12.97 20.16
C GLU A 383 18.87 -13.15 21.53
N LYS A 384 18.09 -13.11 22.61
CA LYS A 384 18.58 -13.39 23.98
C LYS A 384 18.93 -14.86 24.20
N SER A 385 18.05 -15.76 23.78
CA SER A 385 18.20 -17.19 24.06
C SER A 385 19.40 -17.80 23.33
N PHE A 386 19.74 -17.27 22.15
CA PHE A 386 20.85 -17.73 21.33
C PHE A 386 22.08 -16.81 21.40
N ALA A 387 22.11 -15.84 22.32
CA ALA A 387 23.30 -15.03 22.58
C ALA A 387 24.48 -15.91 23.00
N LYS A 388 25.65 -15.67 22.39
CA LYS A 388 26.87 -16.48 22.60
C LYS A 388 27.55 -16.19 23.94
N THR A 389 27.44 -14.95 24.40
CA THR A 389 28.04 -14.46 25.64
C THR A 389 26.97 -13.85 26.53
N ASP A 390 27.26 -13.72 27.83
CA ASP A 390 26.35 -13.06 28.77
C ASP A 390 26.23 -11.56 28.44
N GLU A 391 27.31 -10.92 28.00
CA GLU A 391 27.31 -9.55 27.51
C GLU A 391 26.41 -9.38 26.27
N ASP A 392 26.49 -10.28 25.28
CA ASP A 392 25.56 -10.29 24.15
C ASP A 392 24.10 -10.46 24.61
N ARG A 393 23.86 -11.25 25.66
CA ARG A 393 22.51 -11.48 26.19
C ARG A 393 21.95 -10.24 26.87
N GLU A 394 22.81 -9.45 27.51
CA GLU A 394 22.48 -8.18 28.13
C GLU A 394 22.33 -7.03 27.11
N ASN A 395 22.93 -7.14 25.93
CA ASN A 395 22.86 -6.10 24.89
C ASN A 395 21.84 -6.40 23.78
N ARG A 396 21.51 -7.67 23.50
CA ARG A 396 20.60 -8.08 22.42
C ARG A 396 19.19 -8.39 22.92
N GLY A 397 18.19 -8.23 22.06
CA GLY A 397 16.79 -8.57 22.38
C GLY A 397 16.17 -7.83 23.56
N ASN A 398 16.69 -6.65 23.91
CA ASN A 398 16.17 -5.79 24.98
C ASN A 398 15.20 -4.71 24.50
N TRP A 399 14.83 -4.75 23.22
CA TRP A 399 13.92 -3.79 22.63
C TRP A 399 12.53 -3.84 23.28
N LYS A 400 11.90 -2.67 23.39
CA LYS A 400 10.54 -2.49 23.89
C LYS A 400 9.71 -1.78 22.83
N ILE A 401 8.41 -2.04 22.83
CA ILE A 401 7.48 -1.36 21.94
C ILE A 401 7.14 -0.01 22.57
N GLY A 402 7.67 1.07 22.01
CA GLY A 402 7.42 2.43 22.50
C GLY A 402 6.16 3.05 21.90
N CYS A 403 5.77 2.63 20.69
CA CYS A 403 4.55 3.08 20.00
C CYS A 403 4.17 2.09 18.91
N VAL A 404 2.88 1.92 18.68
CA VAL A 404 2.36 1.19 17.53
C VAL A 404 1.44 2.10 16.72
N ILE A 405 1.69 2.19 15.42
CA ILE A 405 0.89 2.93 14.45
C ILE A 405 0.30 1.91 13.47
N SER A 406 -1.01 1.92 13.29
CA SER A 406 -1.72 1.02 12.39
C SER A 406 -2.57 1.83 11.43
N LEU A 407 -2.37 1.66 10.13
CA LEU A 407 -3.09 2.40 9.09
C LEU A 407 -3.94 1.46 8.23
N GLY A 408 -5.22 1.80 8.13
CA GLY A 408 -6.21 1.04 7.39
C GLY A 408 -6.45 1.53 5.97
N THR A 409 -7.11 0.69 5.19
CA THR A 409 -7.59 1.00 3.83
C THR A 409 -9.08 1.38 3.80
N GLY A 410 -9.57 2.06 4.83
CA GLY A 410 -10.96 2.52 4.97
C GLY A 410 -11.91 1.50 5.60
N VAL A 411 -12.91 2.00 6.32
CA VAL A 411 -14.01 1.23 6.94
C VAL A 411 -15.27 1.43 6.11
N PHE A 412 -15.86 0.34 5.65
CA PHE A 412 -17.01 0.37 4.75
C PHE A 412 -18.33 0.16 5.50
N PRO A 413 -19.45 0.70 4.99
CA PRO A 413 -20.77 0.44 5.56
C PRO A 413 -21.07 -1.06 5.58
N THR A 414 -21.64 -1.54 6.68
CA THR A 414 -22.00 -2.96 6.82
C THR A 414 -23.18 -3.28 5.90
N GLU A 415 -22.97 -4.24 5.01
CA GLU A 415 -24.03 -4.81 4.17
C GLU A 415 -24.76 -5.91 4.94
N LYS A 416 -26.10 -5.87 4.97
CA LYS A 416 -26.88 -6.99 5.52
C LYS A 416 -26.91 -8.12 4.50
N ILE A 417 -26.47 -9.30 4.91
CA ILE A 417 -26.63 -10.53 4.14
C ILE A 417 -27.57 -11.47 4.88
N ASP A 418 -28.38 -12.21 4.13
CA ASP A 418 -29.06 -13.38 4.68
C ASP A 418 -27.97 -14.42 5.00
N GLY A 419 -28.03 -15.03 6.18
CA GLY A 419 -26.99 -15.90 6.74
C GLY A 419 -26.47 -17.01 5.79
N ILE A 420 -25.34 -17.61 6.13
CA ILE A 420 -24.71 -18.63 5.29
C ILE A 420 -25.26 -20.02 5.67
N ASP A 421 -26.35 -20.43 5.03
CA ASP A 421 -26.91 -21.78 5.16
C ASP A 421 -26.65 -22.60 3.89
N LEU A 422 -25.71 -23.55 3.96
CA LEU A 422 -25.44 -24.52 2.89
C LEU A 422 -26.33 -25.74 3.07
N ILE A 423 -27.59 -25.65 2.64
CA ILE A 423 -28.54 -26.76 2.69
C ILE A 423 -28.83 -27.23 1.26
N VAL A 424 -28.29 -28.38 0.89
CA VAL A 424 -28.72 -29.12 -0.31
C VAL A 424 -29.72 -30.18 0.13
N ALA A 425 -31.01 -29.89 0.03
CA ALA A 425 -32.04 -30.86 0.34
C ALA A 425 -32.06 -31.97 -0.73
N HIS A 426 -32.07 -33.24 -0.31
CA HIS A 426 -32.38 -34.37 -1.18
C HIS A 426 -33.89 -34.36 -1.51
N ALA A 427 -34.30 -33.50 -2.44
CA ALA A 427 -35.69 -33.38 -2.84
C ALA A 427 -36.03 -34.37 -3.98
N LYS A 428 -37.12 -35.13 -3.81
CA LYS A 428 -37.64 -36.06 -4.85
C LYS A 428 -38.26 -35.33 -6.05
N ASN A 429 -38.57 -34.03 -5.92
CA ASN A 429 -39.19 -33.21 -6.97
C ASN A 429 -38.12 -32.36 -7.70
N PRO A 430 -38.04 -32.42 -9.05
CA PRO A 430 -37.06 -31.66 -9.85
C PRO A 430 -37.06 -30.15 -9.61
N ILE A 431 -38.25 -29.54 -9.40
CA ILE A 431 -38.37 -28.10 -9.19
C ILE A 431 -37.85 -27.71 -7.80
N GLN A 432 -38.12 -28.53 -6.78
CA GLN A 432 -37.60 -28.30 -5.43
C GLN A 432 -36.10 -28.54 -5.36
N PHE A 433 -35.58 -29.53 -6.08
CA PHE A 433 -34.15 -29.77 -6.23
C PHE A 433 -33.47 -28.57 -6.91
N ALA A 434 -34.00 -28.07 -8.03
CA ALA A 434 -33.48 -26.88 -8.70
C ALA A 434 -33.49 -25.63 -7.80
N LYS A 435 -34.57 -25.41 -7.03
CA LYS A 435 -34.64 -24.33 -6.04
C LYS A 435 -33.59 -24.50 -4.92
N SER A 436 -33.35 -25.73 -4.46
CA SER A 436 -32.33 -26.02 -3.45
C SER A 436 -30.91 -25.81 -3.99
N CYS A 437 -30.63 -26.22 -5.24
CA CYS A 437 -29.37 -25.96 -5.92
C CYS A 437 -29.14 -24.45 -6.11
N TYR A 438 -30.16 -23.70 -6.52
CA TYR A 438 -30.07 -22.24 -6.64
C TYR A 438 -29.73 -21.60 -5.28
N LYS A 439 -30.44 -22.01 -4.21
CA LYS A 439 -30.12 -21.56 -2.84
C LYS A 439 -28.70 -21.92 -2.42
N ALA A 440 -28.22 -23.12 -2.74
CA ALA A 440 -26.85 -23.53 -2.42
C ALA A 440 -25.80 -22.70 -3.19
N VAL A 441 -26.06 -22.36 -4.46
CA VAL A 441 -25.21 -21.47 -5.25
C VAL A 441 -25.18 -20.05 -4.66
N THR A 442 -26.34 -19.50 -4.28
CA THR A 442 -26.40 -18.18 -3.62
C THR A 442 -25.68 -18.18 -2.27
N SER A 443 -25.86 -19.22 -1.45
CA SER A 443 -25.15 -19.37 -0.17
C SER A 443 -23.64 -19.52 -0.35
N THR A 444 -23.19 -20.25 -1.38
CA THR A 444 -21.76 -20.39 -1.71
C THR A 444 -21.16 -19.05 -2.14
N ARG A 445 -21.91 -18.26 -2.92
CA ARG A 445 -21.52 -16.89 -3.28
C ARG A 445 -21.45 -15.99 -2.05
N ASN A 446 -22.40 -16.08 -1.12
CA ASN A 446 -22.39 -15.33 0.13
C ASN A 446 -21.18 -15.73 1.01
N LEU A 447 -20.87 -17.03 1.10
CA LEU A 447 -19.69 -17.51 1.81
C LEU A 447 -18.39 -16.95 1.22
N LEU A 448 -18.25 -17.00 -0.12
CA LEU A 448 -17.09 -16.42 -0.80
C LEU A 448 -17.01 -14.91 -0.56
N HIS A 449 -18.15 -14.21 -0.61
CA HIS A 449 -18.22 -12.77 -0.35
C HIS A 449 -17.78 -12.44 1.09
N VAL A 450 -18.28 -13.17 2.09
CA VAL A 450 -17.85 -13.01 3.50
C VAL A 450 -16.36 -13.29 3.63
N LEU A 451 -15.86 -14.38 3.06
CA LEU A 451 -14.44 -14.72 3.11
C LEU A 451 -13.58 -13.61 2.51
N VAL A 452 -13.93 -13.08 1.33
CA VAL A 452 -13.21 -11.98 0.70
C VAL A 452 -13.26 -10.71 1.58
N LYS A 453 -14.42 -10.37 2.14
CA LYS A 453 -14.58 -9.20 3.01
C LYS A 453 -13.75 -9.35 4.29
N GLU A 454 -13.73 -10.52 4.93
CA GLU A 454 -12.90 -10.79 6.11
C GLU A 454 -11.40 -10.76 5.78
N CYS A 455 -10.98 -11.39 4.68
CA CYS A 455 -9.59 -11.39 4.23
C CYS A 455 -9.08 -9.99 3.83
N THR A 456 -9.97 -9.02 3.74
CA THR A 456 -9.68 -7.65 3.28
C THR A 456 -10.23 -6.60 4.26
N ALA A 457 -10.67 -7.05 5.44
CA ALA A 457 -11.16 -6.18 6.48
C ALA A 457 -9.99 -5.40 7.07
N SER A 458 -10.07 -4.07 6.99
CA SER A 458 -9.12 -3.17 7.63
C SER A 458 -9.47 -2.97 9.11
N ASN A 459 -10.72 -3.20 9.51
CA ASN A 459 -11.19 -2.96 10.87
C ASN A 459 -11.77 -4.24 11.48
N GLY A 460 -12.08 -4.20 12.76
CA GLY A 460 -12.71 -5.30 13.48
C GLY A 460 -11.82 -5.88 14.56
N GLN A 461 -11.88 -7.20 14.73
CA GLN A 461 -11.30 -7.86 15.89
C GLN A 461 -9.76 -7.74 16.00
N PRO A 462 -8.97 -7.84 14.92
CA PRO A 462 -7.52 -7.65 14.99
C PRO A 462 -7.12 -6.29 15.56
N VAL A 463 -7.85 -5.22 15.22
CA VAL A 463 -7.61 -3.86 15.74
C VAL A 463 -7.91 -3.77 17.23
N LYS A 464 -9.02 -4.36 17.69
CA LYS A 464 -9.38 -4.39 19.11
C LYS A 464 -8.33 -5.14 19.93
N TYR A 465 -7.95 -6.35 19.49
CA TYR A 465 -6.91 -7.11 20.14
C TYR A 465 -5.57 -6.38 20.17
N ALA A 466 -5.14 -5.77 19.05
CA ALA A 466 -3.89 -5.01 19.00
C ALA A 466 -3.90 -3.86 20.02
N ARG A 467 -5.01 -3.14 20.14
CA ARG A 467 -5.17 -2.07 21.13
C ARG A 467 -5.05 -2.59 22.55
N GLU A 468 -5.84 -3.61 22.92
CA GLU A 468 -5.82 -4.16 24.28
C GLU A 468 -4.42 -4.68 24.65
N TRP A 469 -3.75 -5.35 23.71
CA TRP A 469 -2.38 -5.79 23.92
C TRP A 469 -1.42 -4.62 24.14
N CYS A 470 -1.49 -3.57 23.31
CA CYS A 470 -0.67 -2.36 23.50
C CYS A 470 -0.94 -1.69 24.86
N HIS A 471 -2.21 -1.51 25.22
CA HIS A 471 -2.62 -0.91 26.49
C HIS A 471 -2.15 -1.74 27.70
N SER A 472 -2.19 -3.07 27.62
CA SER A 472 -1.71 -3.98 28.66
C SER A 472 -0.20 -3.85 28.94
N ILE A 473 0.58 -3.51 27.90
CA ILE A 473 2.03 -3.27 28.02
C ILE A 473 2.40 -1.78 28.16
N LYS A 474 1.40 -0.92 28.40
CA LYS A 474 1.53 0.54 28.56
C LYS A 474 2.15 1.25 27.35
N THR A 475 1.78 0.81 26.15
CA THR A 475 2.25 1.37 24.88
C THR A 475 1.13 2.12 24.17
N PRO A 476 1.35 3.37 23.74
CA PRO A 476 0.41 4.08 22.87
C PRO A 476 0.14 3.35 21.55
N TYR A 477 -1.14 3.27 21.19
CA TYR A 477 -1.63 2.66 19.96
C TYR A 477 -2.44 3.67 19.14
N PHE A 478 -1.92 4.04 17.97
CA PHE A 478 -2.59 4.93 17.04
C PHE A 478 -3.17 4.14 15.87
N ARG A 479 -4.49 4.21 15.70
CA ARG A 479 -5.20 3.57 14.58
C ARG A 479 -5.91 4.62 13.75
N PHE A 480 -5.59 4.69 12.46
CA PHE A 480 -6.26 5.57 11.50
C PHE A 480 -6.88 4.76 10.37
N SER A 481 -8.16 4.97 10.11
CA SER A 481 -8.89 4.39 8.99
C SER A 481 -10.19 5.17 8.81
N PRO A 482 -10.37 5.93 7.71
CA PRO A 482 -11.59 6.72 7.48
C PRO A 482 -12.81 5.81 7.34
N HIS A 483 -13.97 6.24 7.84
CA HIS A 483 -15.22 5.63 7.42
C HIS A 483 -15.60 6.22 6.06
N LEU A 484 -15.97 5.35 5.13
CA LEU A 484 -16.24 5.75 3.77
C LEU A 484 -17.74 5.68 3.50
N SER A 485 -18.24 6.61 2.70
CA SER A 485 -19.66 6.70 2.34
C SER A 485 -20.10 5.51 1.49
N GLN A 486 -19.17 4.93 0.72
CA GLN A 486 -19.43 3.85 -0.22
C GLN A 486 -18.33 2.78 -0.23
N GLY A 487 -18.74 1.55 -0.49
CA GLY A 487 -17.86 0.43 -0.79
C GLY A 487 -17.16 0.59 -2.13
N ILE A 488 -15.83 0.49 -2.16
CA ILE A 488 -15.08 0.25 -3.41
C ILE A 488 -14.43 -1.14 -3.38
N SER A 489 -14.39 -1.81 -4.53
CA SER A 489 -13.74 -3.12 -4.65
C SER A 489 -12.21 -2.99 -4.58
N LEU A 490 -11.52 -4.12 -4.36
CA LEU A 490 -10.06 -4.15 -4.29
C LEU A 490 -9.38 -3.86 -5.63
N ASP A 491 -10.12 -4.07 -6.71
CA ASP A 491 -9.72 -3.97 -8.11
C ASP A 491 -10.48 -2.85 -8.84
N GLU A 492 -10.93 -1.83 -8.10
CA GLU A 492 -11.63 -0.68 -8.68
C GLU A 492 -10.69 0.10 -9.61
N ILE A 493 -11.14 0.27 -10.86
CA ILE A 493 -10.41 0.98 -11.91
C ILE A 493 -11.11 2.27 -12.34
N ASP A 494 -12.27 2.60 -11.78
CA ASP A 494 -12.91 3.88 -12.04
C ASP A 494 -12.21 4.99 -11.25
N LEU A 495 -11.56 5.92 -11.98
CA LEU A 495 -10.83 7.04 -11.40
C LEU A 495 -11.73 7.90 -10.51
N GLU A 496 -13.00 8.11 -10.87
CA GLU A 496 -13.89 8.98 -10.10
C GLU A 496 -14.17 8.40 -8.72
N LYS A 497 -14.38 7.08 -8.64
CA LYS A 497 -14.59 6.40 -7.35
C LYS A 497 -13.33 6.37 -6.50
N VAL A 498 -12.17 6.16 -7.10
CA VAL A 498 -10.87 6.21 -6.41
C VAL A 498 -10.64 7.62 -5.87
N MET A 499 -10.86 8.66 -6.67
CA MET A 499 -10.74 10.06 -6.23
C MET A 499 -11.76 10.41 -5.15
N GLN A 500 -12.98 9.85 -5.21
CA GLN A 500 -14.00 10.06 -4.19
C GLN A 500 -13.56 9.51 -2.81
N VAL A 501 -12.99 8.30 -2.74
CA VAL A 501 -12.51 7.76 -1.44
C VAL A 501 -11.28 8.50 -0.93
N MET A 502 -10.42 9.00 -1.82
CA MET A 502 -9.28 9.83 -1.43
C MET A 502 -9.75 11.21 -0.93
N TRP A 503 -10.79 11.78 -1.55
CA TRP A 503 -11.44 13.00 -1.08
C TRP A 503 -12.03 12.83 0.33
N GLU A 504 -12.73 11.73 0.59
CA GLU A 504 -13.23 11.40 1.93
C GLU A 504 -12.10 11.18 2.94
N THR A 505 -10.94 10.71 2.46
CA THR A 505 -9.73 10.62 3.29
C THR A 505 -9.20 12.01 3.67
N GLU A 506 -9.24 12.99 2.76
CA GLU A 506 -8.88 14.38 3.08
C GLU A 506 -9.83 14.99 4.11
N LEU A 507 -11.13 14.74 3.98
CA LEU A 507 -12.13 15.15 4.99
C LEU A 507 -11.88 14.48 6.34
N TYR A 508 -11.48 13.21 6.35
CA TYR A 508 -11.11 12.50 7.56
C TYR A 508 -9.88 13.10 8.23
N VAL A 509 -8.82 13.40 7.47
CA VAL A 509 -7.61 14.03 8.01
C VAL A 509 -7.95 15.42 8.60
N ALA A 510 -8.75 16.22 7.89
CA ALA A 510 -9.19 17.52 8.38
C ALA A 510 -10.00 17.42 9.68
N SER A 511 -11.00 16.54 9.72
CA SER A 511 -11.86 16.35 10.91
C SER A 511 -11.14 15.72 12.11
N HIS A 512 -10.09 14.92 11.87
CA HIS A 512 -9.35 14.23 12.92
C HIS A 512 -7.97 14.85 13.17
N GLN A 513 -7.76 16.10 12.74
CA GLN A 513 -6.45 16.77 12.81
C GLN A 513 -5.82 16.70 14.21
N ASN A 514 -6.62 16.81 15.28
CA ASN A 514 -6.16 16.71 16.66
C ASN A 514 -5.44 15.37 16.96
N GLN A 515 -5.91 14.25 16.38
CA GLN A 515 -5.28 12.94 16.56
C GLN A 515 -4.00 12.80 15.73
N PHE A 516 -3.99 13.34 14.50
CA PHE A 516 -2.79 13.40 13.66
C PHE A 516 -1.70 14.26 14.31
N VAL A 517 -2.03 15.48 14.75
CA VAL A 517 -1.11 16.37 15.48
C VAL A 517 -0.57 15.70 16.75
N LYS A 518 -1.41 14.95 17.48
CA LYS A 518 -0.98 14.22 18.67
C LYS A 518 0.06 13.15 18.34
N LEU A 519 -0.18 12.34 17.31
CA LEU A 519 0.82 11.37 16.84
C LEU A 519 2.11 12.08 16.43
N VAL A 520 2.00 13.13 15.61
CA VAL A 520 3.14 13.88 15.08
C VAL A 520 3.97 14.48 16.21
N ASN A 521 3.35 15.20 17.14
CA ASN A 521 4.04 15.78 18.29
C ASN A 521 4.73 14.70 19.14
N PHE A 522 4.06 13.56 19.31
CA PHE A 522 4.62 12.43 20.04
C PHE A 522 5.85 11.83 19.31
N LEU A 523 5.77 11.61 18.00
CA LEU A 523 6.89 11.10 17.20
C LEU A 523 8.02 12.12 17.04
N ALA A 524 7.73 13.42 17.01
CA ALA A 524 8.73 14.48 16.93
C ALA A 524 9.70 14.44 18.13
N THR A 525 9.23 13.99 19.30
CA THR A 525 10.08 13.80 20.49
C THR A 525 10.99 12.57 20.42
N LYS A 526 10.74 11.64 19.48
CA LYS A 526 11.62 10.46 19.30
C LYS A 526 12.91 10.90 18.61
N PRO A 527 14.09 10.55 19.16
CA PRO A 527 15.37 10.77 18.48
C PRO A 527 15.38 10.15 17.08
N LYS A 528 16.15 10.74 16.16
CA LYS A 528 16.41 10.12 14.86
C LYS A 528 17.11 8.77 15.06
N ARG A 529 16.82 7.81 14.19
CA ARG A 529 17.50 6.51 14.21
C ARG A 529 18.95 6.64 13.74
N GLU A 530 19.85 5.91 14.39
CA GLU A 530 21.23 5.75 13.91
C GLU A 530 21.27 5.11 12.51
N GLY A 531 22.09 5.65 11.61
CA GLY A 531 22.22 5.17 10.22
C GLY A 531 21.42 5.96 9.17
N PHE A 532 20.77 7.06 9.54
CA PHE A 532 20.22 8.04 8.59
C PHE A 532 21.21 9.15 8.19
N ASP A 533 22.40 9.22 8.83
CA ASP A 533 23.41 10.28 8.62
C ASP A 533 24.29 10.09 7.35
N SER A 534 23.85 9.30 6.36
CA SER A 534 24.56 9.16 5.08
C SER A 534 23.85 9.93 3.96
N SER A 535 23.75 11.26 4.11
CA SER A 535 23.34 12.18 3.04
C SER A 535 24.56 12.88 2.43
N THR A 536 25.50 12.09 1.90
CA THR A 536 26.48 12.56 0.91
C THR A 536 26.65 11.45 -0.11
N ASN A 537 25.73 11.43 -1.07
CA ASN A 537 25.86 10.89 -2.43
C ASN A 537 24.45 10.95 -3.04
N MET A 538 23.88 12.16 -3.14
CA MET A 538 23.03 12.44 -4.28
C MET A 538 23.98 12.43 -5.48
N PRO A 539 23.70 11.67 -6.56
CA PRO A 539 24.37 11.94 -7.83
C PRO A 539 24.01 13.37 -8.19
N ASP A 540 25.02 14.20 -8.48
CA ASP A 540 24.80 15.55 -9.00
C ASP A 540 23.81 15.48 -10.16
N SER A 541 22.90 16.46 -10.20
CA SER A 541 21.90 16.65 -11.27
C SER A 541 22.50 16.62 -12.68
N ASP A 542 23.80 16.89 -12.79
CA ASP A 542 24.56 16.92 -14.04
C ASP A 542 24.89 15.51 -14.58
N SER A 543 24.88 14.48 -13.73
CA SER A 543 25.14 13.09 -14.13
C SER A 543 23.93 12.43 -14.82
N MET A 544 22.72 12.95 -14.56
CA MET A 544 21.49 12.46 -15.16
C MET A 544 21.30 13.04 -16.58
N GLU A 545 21.73 14.28 -16.83
CA GLU A 545 21.70 14.90 -18.17
C GLU A 545 22.70 14.26 -19.14
N GLN A 546 23.90 13.85 -18.69
CA GLN A 546 24.88 13.16 -19.55
C GLN A 546 24.43 11.76 -19.98
N SER A 547 23.70 11.03 -19.14
CA SER A 547 23.16 9.71 -19.51
C SER A 547 22.03 9.79 -20.55
N ILE A 548 21.37 10.94 -20.66
CA ILE A 548 20.27 11.19 -21.62
C ILE A 548 20.83 11.74 -22.96
N SER A 549 21.95 12.48 -22.93
CA SER A 549 22.60 12.94 -24.17
C SER A 549 23.31 11.81 -24.94
N GLU A 550 23.91 10.82 -24.26
CA GLU A 550 24.56 9.69 -24.95
C GLU A 550 23.56 8.72 -25.63
N MET A 551 22.32 8.65 -25.14
CA MET A 551 21.24 7.87 -25.77
C MET A 551 20.65 8.53 -27.02
N THR A 552 20.79 9.85 -27.17
CA THR A 552 20.26 10.58 -28.34
C THR A 552 21.24 10.62 -29.52
N GLU A 553 22.56 10.63 -29.28
CA GLU A 553 23.57 10.61 -30.36
C GLU A 553 23.78 9.23 -31.01
N THR A 554 23.49 8.13 -30.31
CA THR A 554 23.67 6.77 -30.88
C THR A 554 22.57 6.38 -31.87
N THR A 555 21.48 7.13 -31.95
CA THR A 555 20.32 6.82 -32.82
C THR A 555 20.39 7.52 -34.19
N THR A 556 21.31 8.47 -34.40
CA THR A 556 21.37 9.27 -35.66
C THR A 556 22.41 8.81 -36.69
N THR A 557 23.26 7.83 -36.38
CA THR A 557 24.45 7.52 -37.23
C THR A 557 24.36 6.21 -38.04
N THR A 558 23.19 5.57 -38.17
CA THR A 558 23.08 4.30 -38.90
C THR A 558 21.95 4.28 -39.95
N THR A 559 21.90 5.29 -40.82
CA THR A 559 21.21 5.18 -42.11
C THR A 559 21.88 6.11 -43.10
N LEU A 560 22.89 5.61 -43.81
CA LEU A 560 23.25 6.01 -45.18
C LEU A 560 24.39 5.12 -45.69
N THR A 561 24.30 4.76 -46.98
CA THR A 561 25.26 4.02 -47.81
C THR A 561 25.19 2.49 -47.76
N THR A 562 24.48 1.88 -48.73
CA THR A 562 25.13 1.22 -49.89
C THR A 562 24.05 0.68 -50.86
N THR A 563 23.97 1.30 -52.03
CA THR A 563 23.41 0.73 -53.27
C THR A 563 24.49 0.82 -54.34
N THR A 564 24.47 -0.14 -55.28
CA THR A 564 25.26 -0.28 -56.53
C THR A 564 26.72 -0.78 -56.34
N ASP A 565 27.27 -1.72 -57.10
CA ASP A 565 26.79 -2.47 -58.27
C ASP A 565 27.74 -3.66 -58.57
N THR A 566 27.17 -4.69 -59.22
CA THR A 566 27.76 -5.58 -60.25
C THR A 566 29.11 -6.29 -60.01
N THR A 567 29.11 -7.61 -59.86
CA THR A 567 29.33 -8.64 -60.91
C THR A 567 29.26 -10.05 -60.34
#